data_AF-W2FW01-F1
#
_entry.id   AF-W2FW01-F1
#
_cell.length_a   1.000
_cell.length_b   1.000
_cell.length_c   1.000
_cell.angle_alpha   90.00
_cell.angle_beta   90.00
_cell.angle_gamma   90.00
#
_symmetry.space_group_name_H-M   'P 1'
#
loop_
_entity.id
_entity.type
_entity.pdbx_description
1 polymer ?
#
loop_
_entity_poly.entity_id
_entity_poly.type
_entity_poly.pdbx_seq_one_letter_code
_entity_poly.pdbx_strand_id
1 'polypeptide(L)'
;MQLPYEPASNRDSYPDLRQGYSGPSPDALRCGNSPLALFFYFMPVPLWQHIGLCSNQYHKDMIPQRLEEAFKRYNKKRKSNNALPKKTRRDIQHDLENQKIIMPHQVCRFFGLLIARTIMPN
;
A
#
# COMPACT_ATOMS: atom_id res chain seq x y z
N MET A 1 -5.53 -10.72 34.59
CA MET A 1 -5.00 -9.39 34.94
C MET A 1 -3.52 -9.40 34.62
N GLN A 2 -3.05 -8.54 33.72
CA GLN A 2 -1.63 -8.45 33.38
C GLN A 2 -0.97 -7.56 34.43
N LEU A 3 0.03 -8.09 35.16
CA LEU A 3 0.77 -7.31 36.15
C LEU A 3 1.45 -6.11 35.48
N PRO A 4 1.60 -4.96 36.18
CA PRO A 4 2.37 -3.83 35.67
C PRO A 4 3.79 -4.30 35.31
N TYR A 5 4.28 -3.87 34.15
CA TYR A 5 5.65 -4.16 33.73
C TYR A 5 6.63 -3.42 34.64
N GLU A 6 7.45 -4.17 35.39
CA GLU A 6 8.59 -3.67 36.16
C GLU A 6 9.85 -3.77 35.30
N PRO A 7 10.45 -2.64 34.86
CA PRO A 7 11.66 -2.67 34.04
C PRO A 7 12.87 -3.18 34.83
N ALA A 8 13.63 -4.11 34.24
CA ALA A 8 14.91 -4.54 34.80
C ALA A 8 15.93 -3.39 34.81
N SER A 9 16.59 -3.16 35.95
CA SER A 9 17.62 -2.12 36.09
C SER A 9 18.93 -2.56 35.44
N ASN A 10 19.15 -2.15 34.18
CA ASN A 10 20.40 -2.39 33.43
C ASN A 10 21.36 -1.20 33.50
N ARG A 11 21.20 -0.33 34.51
CA ARG A 11 21.90 0.96 34.63
C ARG A 11 23.42 0.80 34.70
N ASP A 12 23.90 -0.28 35.32
CA ASP A 12 25.32 -0.58 35.46
C ASP A 12 25.95 -1.15 34.18
N SER A 13 25.16 -1.82 33.34
CA SER A 13 25.63 -2.42 32.09
C SER A 13 25.56 -1.46 30.91
N TYR A 14 24.59 -0.54 30.91
CA TYR A 14 24.37 0.41 29.81
C TYR A 14 23.95 1.79 30.35
N PRO A 15 24.89 2.56 30.89
CA PRO A 15 24.60 3.84 31.56
C PRO A 15 24.00 4.89 30.62
N ASP A 16 24.33 4.84 29.33
CA ASP A 16 23.85 5.81 28.31
C ASP A 16 22.48 5.47 27.74
N LEU A 17 21.91 4.29 28.03
CA LEU A 17 20.57 3.93 27.58
C LEU A 17 19.49 4.63 28.39
N ARG A 18 18.37 4.95 27.71
CA ARG A 18 17.20 5.56 28.34
C ARG A 18 16.59 4.62 29.38
N GLN A 19 16.68 5.00 30.65
CA GLN A 19 16.24 4.18 31.80
C GLN A 19 14.73 4.26 32.12
N GLY A 20 13.93 4.80 31.19
CA GLY A 20 12.50 5.06 31.41
C GLY A 20 11.57 4.04 30.73
N TYR A 21 10.25 4.27 30.85
CA TYR A 21 9.25 3.45 30.19
C TYR A 21 9.54 3.26 28.69
N SER A 22 9.55 1.99 28.27
CA SER A 22 9.93 1.54 26.93
C SER A 22 8.84 0.63 26.32
N GLY A 23 7.58 0.97 26.56
CA GLY A 23 6.42 0.27 25.99
C GLY A 23 5.56 1.17 25.09
N PRO A 24 4.39 0.67 24.65
CA PRO A 24 3.51 1.40 23.76
C PRO A 24 2.91 2.65 24.43
N SER A 25 2.63 3.68 23.65
CA SER A 25 1.92 4.86 24.17
C SER A 25 0.52 4.48 24.70
N PRO A 26 -0.07 5.27 25.60
CA PRO A 26 -1.44 5.03 26.07
C PRO A 26 -2.46 4.87 24.93
N ASP A 27 -2.33 5.64 23.85
CA ASP A 27 -3.23 5.55 22.70
C ASP A 27 -3.04 4.25 21.90
N ALA A 28 -1.79 3.80 21.70
CA ALA A 28 -1.52 2.50 21.09
C ALA A 28 -2.05 1.35 21.95
N LEU A 29 -1.90 1.43 23.28
CA LEU A 29 -2.43 0.44 24.22
C LEU A 29 -3.95 0.33 24.12
N ARG A 30 -4.67 1.44 23.95
CA ARG A 30 -6.15 1.43 23.79
C ARG A 30 -6.60 0.66 22.56
N CYS A 31 -5.80 0.64 21.50
CA CYS A 31 -6.07 -0.14 20.28
C CYS A 31 -5.52 -1.57 20.32
N GLY A 32 -4.68 -1.90 21.30
CA GLY A 32 -3.87 -3.13 21.32
C GLY A 32 -4.65 -4.45 21.34
N ASN A 33 -5.89 -4.44 21.80
CA ASN A 33 -6.74 -5.65 21.85
C ASN A 33 -7.28 -6.08 20.48
N SER A 34 -7.12 -5.26 19.43
CA SER A 34 -7.51 -5.58 18.07
C SER A 34 -6.34 -5.32 17.12
N PRO A 35 -5.76 -6.37 16.49
CA PRO A 35 -4.70 -6.21 15.50
C PRO A 35 -5.11 -5.26 14.37
N LEU A 36 -6.39 -5.26 13.99
CA LEU A 36 -6.92 -4.36 12.97
C LEU A 36 -7.02 -2.91 13.45
N ALA A 37 -7.42 -2.69 14.71
CA ALA A 37 -7.46 -1.34 15.28
C ALA A 37 -6.05 -0.75 15.41
N LEU A 38 -5.09 -1.56 15.89
CA LEU A 38 -3.69 -1.16 15.97
C LEU A 38 -3.08 -0.88 14.59
N PHE A 39 -3.45 -1.67 13.57
CA PHE A 39 -3.07 -1.42 12.19
C PHE A 39 -3.55 -0.04 11.69
N PHE A 40 -4.82 0.30 11.91
CA PHE A 40 -5.37 1.60 11.51
C PHE A 40 -4.92 2.76 12.41
N TYR A 41 -4.43 2.50 13.61
CA TYR A 41 -3.75 3.50 14.43
C TYR A 41 -2.46 3.98 13.77
N PHE A 42 -1.64 3.06 13.25
CA PHE A 42 -0.40 3.42 12.53
C PHE A 42 -0.63 3.84 11.08
N MET A 43 -1.64 3.27 10.42
CA MET A 43 -1.98 3.60 9.04
C MET A 43 -3.43 4.09 8.95
N PRO A 44 -3.67 5.37 9.26
CA PRO A 44 -5.02 5.90 9.39
C PRO A 44 -5.71 6.09 8.03
N VAL A 45 -7.04 6.19 8.03
CA VAL A 45 -7.86 6.36 6.81
C VAL A 45 -7.36 7.47 5.87
N PRO A 46 -6.95 8.67 6.35
CA PRO A 46 -6.42 9.72 5.48
C PRO A 46 -5.16 9.33 4.70
N LEU A 47 -4.31 8.46 5.26
CA LEU A 47 -3.12 7.96 4.56
C LEU A 47 -3.52 7.20 3.30
N TRP A 48 -4.49 6.28 3.41
CA TRP A 48 -4.98 5.49 2.28
C TRP A 48 -5.65 6.34 1.21
N GLN A 49 -6.37 7.39 1.62
CA GLN A 49 -6.94 8.37 0.71
C GLN A 49 -5.84 9.10 -0.07
N HIS A 50 -4.81 9.56 0.63
CA HIS A 50 -3.68 10.26 0.02
C HIS A 50 -2.91 9.34 -0.95
N ILE A 51 -2.64 8.09 -0.57
CA ILE A 51 -1.97 7.12 -1.46
C ILE A 51 -2.80 6.90 -2.73
N GLY A 52 -4.12 6.74 -2.58
CA GLY A 52 -5.02 6.61 -3.73
C GLY A 52 -4.95 7.83 -4.66
N LEU A 53 -5.06 9.04 -4.11
CA LEU A 53 -4.95 10.29 -4.88
C LEU A 53 -3.63 10.38 -5.64
N CYS A 54 -2.49 10.21 -4.95
CA CYS A 54 -1.17 10.26 -5.57
C CYS A 54 -0.97 9.17 -6.63
N SER A 55 -1.45 7.95 -6.39
CA SER A 55 -1.32 6.85 -7.35
C SER A 55 -2.11 7.13 -8.63
N ASN A 56 -3.31 7.70 -8.51
CA ASN A 56 -4.13 8.08 -9.65
C ASN A 56 -3.53 9.27 -10.42
N GLN A 57 -2.96 10.24 -9.71
CA GLN A 57 -2.26 11.36 -10.34
C GLN A 57 -1.03 10.86 -11.12
N TYR A 58 -0.20 10.04 -10.47
CA TYR A 58 0.94 9.41 -11.10
C TYR A 58 0.55 8.59 -12.34
N HIS A 59 -0.57 7.86 -12.29
CA HIS A 59 -1.08 7.15 -13.47
C HIS A 59 -1.29 8.10 -14.65
N LYS A 60 -1.99 9.23 -14.44
CA LYS A 60 -2.25 10.24 -15.47
C LYS A 60 -0.96 10.82 -16.03
N ASP A 61 -0.04 11.22 -15.15
CA ASP A 61 1.24 11.83 -15.54
C ASP A 61 2.10 10.88 -16.37
N MET A 62 1.95 9.57 -16.15
CA MET A 62 2.70 8.53 -16.86
C MET A 62 2.04 8.04 -18.16
N ILE A 63 0.81 8.46 -18.49
CA ILE A 63 0.12 8.03 -19.72
C ILE A 63 0.97 8.30 -20.98
N PRO A 64 1.56 9.50 -21.18
CA PRO A 64 2.33 9.79 -22.38
C PRO A 64 3.54 8.86 -22.54
N GLN A 65 4.21 8.53 -21.43
CA GLN A 65 5.38 7.64 -21.42
C GLN A 65 4.99 6.18 -21.69
N ARG A 66 3.85 5.73 -21.17
CA ARG A 66 3.38 4.34 -21.26
C ARG A 66 2.63 4.03 -22.56
N LEU A 67 2.17 5.05 -23.29
CA LEU A 67 1.32 4.89 -24.47
C LEU A 67 1.97 4.01 -25.54
N GLU A 68 3.24 4.23 -25.85
CA GLU A 68 3.92 3.47 -26.91
C GLU A 68 4.12 2.01 -26.53
N GLU A 69 4.43 1.72 -25.27
CA GLU A 69 4.49 0.34 -24.77
C GLU A 69 3.12 -0.33 -24.79
N ALA A 70 2.06 0.37 -24.38
CA ALA A 70 0.70 -0.13 -24.40
C ALA A 70 0.26 -0.47 -25.84
N PHE A 71 0.59 0.41 -26.80
CA PHE A 71 0.31 0.19 -28.22
C PHE A 71 1.06 -1.01 -28.79
N LYS A 72 2.36 -1.16 -28.47
CA LYS A 72 3.15 -2.34 -28.85
C LYS A 72 2.58 -3.63 -28.27
N ARG A 73 2.22 -3.64 -26.97
CA ARG A 73 1.61 -4.78 -26.29
C ARG A 73 0.27 -5.18 -26.93
N TYR A 74 -0.57 -4.20 -27.24
CA TYR A 74 -1.86 -4.43 -27.90
C TYR A 74 -1.69 -5.07 -29.28
N ASN A 75 -0.79 -4.53 -30.10
CA ASN A 75 -0.52 -5.08 -31.43
C ASN A 75 0.04 -6.50 -31.38
N LYS A 76 0.93 -6.79 -30.42
CA LYS A 76 1.43 -8.16 -30.19
C LYS A 76 0.30 -9.11 -29.81
N LYS A 77 -0.59 -8.70 -28.90
CA LYS A 77 -1.75 -9.51 -28.49
C LYS A 77 -2.71 -9.77 -29.66
N ARG A 78 -2.94 -8.75 -30.50
CA ARG A 78 -3.78 -8.86 -31.70
C ARG A 78 -3.19 -9.77 -32.78
N LYS A 79 -1.87 -9.78 -32.99
CA LYS A 79 -1.22 -10.75 -33.91
C LYS A 79 -1.49 -12.20 -33.52
N SER A 80 -1.62 -12.47 -32.22
CA SER A 80 -1.95 -13.80 -31.69
C SER A 80 -3.46 -14.07 -31.66
N ASN A 81 -4.31 -13.05 -31.77
CA ASN A 81 -5.76 -13.17 -31.66
C ASN A 81 -6.45 -12.21 -32.64
N ASN A 82 -6.81 -12.75 -33.81
CA ASN A 82 -7.43 -12.01 -34.91
C ASN A 82 -8.85 -11.51 -34.59
N ALA A 83 -9.49 -11.98 -33.51
CA ALA A 83 -10.80 -11.48 -33.07
C ALA A 83 -10.73 -10.08 -32.42
N LEU A 84 -9.53 -9.61 -32.06
CA LEU A 84 -9.38 -8.29 -31.45
C LEU A 84 -9.49 -7.16 -32.50
N PRO A 85 -10.26 -6.09 -32.20
CA PRO A 85 -10.43 -4.97 -33.13
C PRO A 85 -9.12 -4.24 -33.42
N LYS A 86 -9.07 -3.47 -34.51
CA LYS A 86 -7.98 -2.50 -34.72
C LYS A 86 -8.19 -1.33 -33.76
N LYS A 87 -7.19 -1.00 -32.94
CA LYS A 87 -7.16 0.23 -32.15
C LYS A 87 -6.04 1.14 -32.64
N THR A 88 -6.34 2.42 -32.75
CA THR A 88 -5.37 3.48 -33.00
C THR A 88 -4.65 3.87 -31.70
N ARG A 89 -3.59 4.66 -31.80
CA ARG A 89 -2.94 5.23 -30.61
C ARG A 89 -3.90 6.07 -29.76
N ARG A 90 -4.81 6.81 -30.40
CA ARG A 90 -5.82 7.64 -29.71
C ARG A 90 -6.81 6.78 -28.93
N ASP A 91 -7.22 5.64 -29.50
CA ASP A 91 -8.13 4.72 -28.80
C ASP A 91 -7.46 4.13 -27.55
N ILE A 92 -6.19 3.75 -27.64
CA ILE A 92 -5.45 3.22 -26.48
C ILE A 92 -5.18 4.32 -25.46
N GLN A 93 -4.87 5.54 -25.89
CA GLN A 93 -4.73 6.67 -24.97
C GLN A 93 -6.03 6.92 -24.22
N HIS A 94 -7.17 6.94 -24.92
CA HIS A 94 -8.49 7.08 -24.32
C HIS A 94 -8.81 5.95 -23.34
N ASP A 95 -8.45 4.70 -23.67
CA ASP A 95 -8.60 3.57 -22.76
C ASP A 95 -7.77 3.76 -21.47
N LEU A 96 -6.54 4.28 -21.58
CA LEU A 96 -5.64 4.53 -20.45
C LEU A 96 -6.13 5.69 -19.57
N GLU A 97 -6.68 6.74 -20.17
CA GLU A 97 -7.25 7.90 -19.47
C GLU A 97 -8.52 7.54 -18.70
N ASN A 98 -9.36 6.65 -19.28
CA ASN A 98 -10.61 6.20 -18.68
C ASN A 98 -10.43 4.99 -17.75
N GLN A 99 -9.20 4.61 -17.42
CA GLN A 99 -8.96 3.52 -16.50
C GLN A 99 -9.56 3.85 -15.13
N LYS A 100 -10.19 2.84 -14.50
CA LYS A 100 -10.86 3.03 -13.20
C LYS A 100 -9.89 3.58 -12.16
N ILE A 101 -10.35 4.63 -11.47
CA ILE A 101 -9.64 5.27 -10.36
C ILE A 101 -9.42 4.25 -9.24
N ILE A 102 -8.21 4.24 -8.69
CA ILE A 102 -7.84 3.46 -7.51
C ILE A 102 -8.53 4.05 -6.28
N MET A 103 -9.39 3.25 -5.65
CA MET A 103 -10.10 3.65 -4.43
C MET A 103 -9.27 3.33 -3.17
N PRO A 104 -9.42 4.07 -2.06
CA PRO A 104 -8.60 3.87 -0.85
C PRO A 104 -8.66 2.45 -0.29
N HIS A 105 -9.84 1.82 -0.30
CA HIS A 105 -10.01 0.44 0.17
C HIS A 105 -9.30 -0.59 -0.73
N GLN A 106 -9.09 -0.29 -2.01
CA GLN A 106 -8.34 -1.18 -2.92
C GLN A 106 -6.85 -1.15 -2.57
N VAL A 107 -6.32 0.02 -2.20
CA VAL A 107 -4.96 0.16 -1.67
C VAL A 107 -4.83 -0.68 -0.39
N CYS A 108 -5.77 -0.56 0.54
CA CYS A 108 -5.77 -1.34 1.78
C CYS A 108 -5.79 -2.86 1.52
N ARG A 109 -6.59 -3.34 0.55
CA ARG A 109 -6.61 -4.76 0.14
C ARG A 109 -5.27 -5.20 -0.43
N PHE A 110 -4.65 -4.39 -1.28
CA PHE A 110 -3.34 -4.67 -1.84
C PHE A 110 -2.27 -4.81 -0.75
N PHE A 111 -2.27 -3.91 0.23
CA PHE A 111 -1.37 -4.03 1.40
C PHE A 111 -1.65 -5.29 2.23
N GLY A 112 -2.92 -5.68 2.40
CA GLY A 112 -3.26 -6.96 3.03
C GLY A 112 -2.64 -8.17 2.31
N LEU A 113 -2.63 -8.15 0.97
CA LEU A 113 -1.98 -9.21 0.17
C LEU A 113 -0.45 -9.21 0.34
N LEU A 114 0.17 -8.03 0.45
CA LEU A 114 1.60 -7.92 0.72
C LEU A 114 1.96 -8.51 2.08
N ILE A 115 1.18 -8.17 3.12
CA ILE A 115 1.37 -8.71 4.47
C ILE A 115 1.21 -10.23 4.47
N ALA A 116 0.17 -10.75 3.83
CA ALA A 116 -0.03 -12.19 3.69
C ALA A 116 1.19 -12.88 3.04
N ARG A 117 1.74 -12.29 1.97
CA ARG A 117 2.94 -12.80 1.28
C ARG A 117 4.21 -12.69 2.13
N THR A 118 4.32 -11.68 3.00
CA THR A 118 5.46 -11.59 3.93
C THR A 118 5.40 -12.64 5.03
N ILE A 119 4.20 -13.01 5.49
CA ILE A 119 4.00 -14.04 6.51
C ILE A 119 4.18 -15.44 5.92
N MET A 120 3.68 -15.66 4.70
CA MET A 120 3.78 -16.94 3.99
C MET A 120 4.41 -16.73 2.61
N PRO A 121 5.75 -16.76 2.49
CA PRO A 121 6.43 -16.68 1.22
C PRO A 121 6.20 -17.95 0.38
N ASN A 122 6.12 -17.81 -0.94
CA ASN A 122 6.01 -18.92 -1.90
C ASN A 122 7.29 -19.75 -1.96
#